data_AF-A0A9F2IDQ8-F1
#
_entry.id   AF-A0A9F2IDQ8-F1
#
_cell.length_a   1.000
_cell.length_b   1.000
_cell.length_c   1.000
_cell.angle_alpha   90.00
_cell.angle_beta   90.00
_cell.angle_gamma   90.00
#
_symmetry.space_group_name_H-M   'P 1'
#
loop_
_entity.id
_entity.type
_entity.pdbx_description
1 polymer ?
#
loop_
_entity_poly.entity_id
_entity_poly.type
_entity_poly.pdbx_seq_one_letter_code
_entity_poly.pdbx_strand_id
1 'polypeptide(L)'
;MSGRRQAWQFAAALVFFHGSEYVLAAAFHGRQNVTATSLLISKQYVLAMGFAMLEHLTEILILPEVKEFWFVSNIGLLMVIIGEIIRKLAVVTAGRAFTHVIRTYYEDQHQLITHGLYRFMRHPGYSGFLIWAVGTQVMLCNPLSTVAFTLVLWRFFSKRIPYEEFFLKQFFGSEYDEYAQRVHSGIPFIK
;
A
#
# COMPACT_ATOMS: atom_id res chain seq x y z
N MET A 1 29.14 0.47 -0.93
CA MET A 1 28.57 -0.92 -1.05
C MET A 1 27.08 -0.95 -0.74
N SER A 2 26.58 0.03 0.02
CA SER A 2 25.21 0.09 0.51
C SER A 2 24.17 0.25 -0.60
N GLY A 3 24.47 1.02 -1.66
CA GLY A 3 23.57 1.20 -2.81
C GLY A 3 23.17 -0.11 -3.50
N ARG A 4 24.13 -1.01 -3.77
CA ARG A 4 23.84 -2.31 -4.39
C ARG A 4 22.96 -3.20 -3.49
N ARG A 5 23.18 -3.17 -2.17
CA ARG A 5 22.34 -3.89 -1.20
C ARG A 5 20.91 -3.35 -1.23
N GLN A 6 20.77 -2.02 -1.20
CA GLN A 6 19.48 -1.32 -1.23
C GLN A 6 18.69 -1.67 -2.49
N ALA A 7 19.33 -1.69 -3.67
CA ALA A 7 18.70 -2.09 -4.93
C ALA A 7 18.18 -3.54 -4.90
N TRP A 8 18.95 -4.48 -4.34
CA TRP A 8 18.48 -5.88 -4.19
C TRP A 8 17.32 -6.00 -3.21
N GLN A 9 17.37 -5.31 -2.07
CA GLN A 9 16.28 -5.27 -1.11
C GLN A 9 15.01 -4.68 -1.73
N PHE A 10 15.16 -3.63 -2.53
CA PHE A 10 14.05 -3.02 -3.27
C PHE A 10 13.44 -4.00 -4.27
N ALA A 11 14.25 -4.65 -5.10
CA ALA A 11 13.77 -5.66 -6.05
C ALA A 11 13.03 -6.81 -5.33
N ALA A 12 13.59 -7.31 -4.23
CA ALA A 12 12.96 -8.35 -3.42
C ALA A 12 11.62 -7.89 -2.82
N ALA A 13 11.55 -6.65 -2.30
CA ALA A 13 10.33 -6.07 -1.77
C ALA A 13 9.24 -5.94 -2.84
N LEU A 14 9.59 -5.51 -4.06
CA LEU A 14 8.65 -5.44 -5.18
C LEU A 14 8.12 -6.81 -5.57
N VAL A 15 9.01 -7.80 -5.76
CA VAL A 15 8.63 -9.17 -6.13
C VAL A 15 7.72 -9.77 -5.06
N PHE A 16 8.08 -9.62 -3.78
CA PHE A 16 7.27 -10.12 -2.68
C PHE A 16 5.90 -9.43 -2.62
N PHE A 17 5.85 -8.10 -2.68
CA PHE A 17 4.60 -7.34 -2.60
C PHE A 17 3.62 -7.79 -3.68
N HIS A 18 4.04 -7.79 -4.95
CA HIS A 18 3.16 -8.12 -6.07
C HIS A 18 2.82 -9.61 -6.11
N GLY A 19 3.80 -10.48 -5.86
CA GLY A 19 3.58 -11.92 -5.85
C GLY A 19 2.59 -12.34 -4.76
N SER A 20 2.75 -11.81 -3.54
CA SER A 20 1.85 -12.10 -2.43
C SER A 20 0.45 -11.52 -2.62
N GLU A 21 0.31 -10.30 -3.17
CA GLU A 21 -1.01 -9.73 -3.51
C GLU A 21 -1.76 -10.60 -4.53
N TYR A 22 -1.06 -11.06 -5.57
CA TYR A 22 -1.65 -11.95 -6.58
C TYR A 22 -2.06 -13.30 -5.98
N VAL A 23 -1.20 -13.91 -5.16
CA VAL A 23 -1.48 -15.19 -4.51
C VAL A 23 -2.67 -15.07 -3.56
N LEU A 24 -2.74 -14.02 -2.75
CA LEU A 24 -3.88 -13.78 -1.85
C LEU A 24 -5.16 -13.51 -2.62
N ALA A 25 -5.11 -12.70 -3.68
CA ALA A 25 -6.27 -12.48 -4.54
C ALA A 25 -6.77 -13.80 -5.15
N ALA A 26 -5.87 -14.65 -5.64
CA ALA A 26 -6.22 -15.96 -6.20
C ALA A 26 -6.77 -16.92 -5.14
N ALA A 27 -6.27 -16.84 -3.90
CA ALA A 27 -6.74 -17.66 -2.79
C ALA A 27 -8.16 -17.29 -2.34
N PHE A 28 -8.48 -16.00 -2.23
CA PHE A 28 -9.80 -15.55 -1.76
C PHE A 28 -10.87 -15.48 -2.86
N HIS A 29 -10.49 -15.09 -4.07
CA HIS A 29 -11.44 -14.87 -5.19
C HIS A 29 -11.44 -15.98 -6.25
N GLY A 30 -10.51 -16.93 -6.17
CA GLY A 30 -10.36 -18.02 -7.13
C GLY A 30 -9.50 -17.62 -8.35
N ARG A 31 -8.67 -18.55 -8.82
CA ARG A 31 -7.70 -18.31 -9.91
C ARG A 31 -8.34 -17.83 -11.21
N GLN A 32 -9.57 -18.26 -11.50
CA GLN A 32 -10.33 -17.89 -12.68
C GLN A 32 -10.77 -16.42 -12.69
N ASN A 33 -10.81 -15.76 -11.53
CA ASN A 33 -11.26 -14.37 -11.37
C ASN A 33 -10.09 -13.39 -11.24
N VAL A 34 -8.84 -13.88 -11.32
CA VAL A 34 -7.63 -13.09 -11.15
C VAL A 34 -6.94 -12.93 -12.51
N THR A 35 -6.59 -11.69 -12.83
CA THR A 35 -5.89 -11.33 -14.08
C THR A 35 -4.56 -10.65 -13.77
N ALA A 36 -3.78 -10.33 -14.81
CA ALA A 36 -2.53 -9.59 -14.66
C ALA A 36 -2.69 -8.24 -13.93
N THR A 37 -3.86 -7.61 -13.96
CA THR A 37 -4.10 -6.35 -13.22
C THR A 37 -4.11 -6.55 -11.71
N SER A 38 -4.31 -7.79 -11.23
CA SER A 38 -4.28 -8.14 -9.80
C SER A 38 -2.86 -8.15 -9.23
N LEU A 39 -1.84 -8.06 -10.09
CA LEU A 39 -0.48 -7.74 -9.67
C LEU A 39 -0.34 -6.28 -9.24
N LEU A 40 -1.33 -5.41 -9.48
CA LEU A 40 -1.28 -3.99 -9.11
C LEU A 40 -0.15 -3.19 -9.81
N ILE A 41 0.24 -3.60 -11.01
CA ILE A 41 1.27 -2.93 -11.83
C ILE A 41 0.57 -2.09 -12.90
N SER A 42 0.39 -0.80 -12.63
CA SER A 42 -0.15 0.17 -13.60
C SER A 42 0.98 0.90 -14.35
N LYS A 43 0.63 1.61 -15.43
CA LYS A 43 1.61 2.44 -16.17
C LYS A 43 2.21 3.51 -15.26
N GLN A 44 1.39 4.18 -14.45
CA GLN A 44 1.83 5.21 -13.50
C GLN A 44 2.75 4.63 -12.43
N TYR A 45 2.45 3.41 -11.98
CA TYR A 45 3.29 2.68 -11.04
C TYR A 45 4.68 2.38 -11.61
N VAL A 46 4.75 1.85 -12.84
CA VAL A 46 6.02 1.57 -13.51
C VAL A 46 6.85 2.84 -13.68
N LEU A 47 6.21 3.96 -14.06
CA LEU A 47 6.89 5.26 -14.17
C LEU A 47 7.43 5.73 -12.81
N ALA A 48 6.65 5.61 -11.73
CA ALA A 48 7.09 6.02 -10.39
C ALA A 48 8.27 5.17 -9.88
N MET A 49 8.21 3.84 -10.07
CA MET A 49 9.30 2.95 -9.68
C MET A 49 10.54 3.12 -10.55
N GLY A 50 10.36 3.42 -11.84
CA GLY A 50 11.44 3.77 -12.75
C GLY A 50 12.14 5.07 -12.36
N PHE A 51 11.36 6.11 -11.99
CA PHE A 51 11.90 7.37 -11.48
C PHE A 51 12.69 7.16 -10.18
N ALA A 52 12.16 6.36 -9.24
CA ALA A 52 12.85 6.01 -8.00
C ALA A 52 14.18 5.29 -8.27
N MET A 53 14.20 4.35 -9.22
CA MET A 53 15.43 3.66 -9.59
C MET A 53 16.43 4.60 -10.28
N LEU A 54 15.94 5.52 -11.13
CA LEU A 54 16.77 6.51 -11.79
C LEU A 54 17.44 7.43 -10.76
N GLU A 55 16.68 8.00 -9.82
CA GLU A 55 17.21 8.80 -8.71
C GLU A 55 18.28 8.02 -7.94
N HIS A 56 17.98 6.77 -7.56
CA HIS A 56 18.90 5.93 -6.81
C HIS A 56 20.23 5.69 -7.55
N LEU A 57 20.17 5.36 -8.83
CA LEU A 57 21.35 5.12 -9.66
C LEU A 57 22.15 6.40 -9.90
N THR A 58 21.48 7.52 -10.17
CA THR A 58 22.13 8.82 -10.33
C THR A 58 22.85 9.23 -9.04
N GLU A 59 22.23 9.06 -7.88
CA GLU A 59 22.85 9.39 -6.60
C GLU A 59 24.02 8.46 -6.24
N ILE A 60 23.98 7.18 -6.62
CA ILE A 60 25.16 6.30 -6.47
C ILE A 60 26.37 6.84 -7.26
N LEU A 61 26.14 7.41 -8.44
CA LEU A 61 27.20 7.90 -9.32
C LEU A 61 27.74 9.28 -8.89
N ILE A 62 26.85 10.17 -8.44
CA ILE A 62 27.19 11.58 -8.22
C ILE A 62 27.36 11.91 -6.73
N LEU A 63 26.57 11.28 -5.85
CA LEU A 63 26.51 11.59 -4.40
C LEU A 63 26.45 10.29 -3.56
N PRO A 64 27.48 9.40 -3.65
CA PRO A 64 27.43 8.07 -3.04
C PRO A 64 27.28 8.10 -1.51
N GLU A 65 27.72 9.19 -0.86
CA GLU A 65 27.62 9.42 0.58
C GLU A 65 26.17 9.34 1.08
N VAL A 66 25.19 9.77 0.27
CA VAL A 66 23.76 9.69 0.60
C VAL A 66 23.30 8.25 0.79
N LYS A 67 23.93 7.29 0.12
CA LYS A 67 23.57 5.87 0.22
C LYS A 67 24.20 5.16 1.41
N GLU A 68 25.15 5.80 2.08
CA GLU A 68 25.85 5.23 3.24
C GLU A 68 25.17 5.58 4.59
N PHE A 69 24.05 6.32 4.57
CA PHE A 69 23.15 6.49 5.72
C PHE A 69 22.40 5.19 6.08
N TRP A 70 23.13 4.18 6.55
CA TRP A 70 22.64 2.83 6.83
C TRP A 70 21.47 2.80 7.83
N PHE A 71 21.47 3.70 8.82
CA PHE A 71 20.38 3.82 9.79
C PHE A 71 19.06 4.23 9.11
N VAL A 72 19.10 5.21 8.22
CA VAL A 72 17.92 5.64 7.44
C VAL A 72 17.43 4.50 6.55
N SER A 73 18.36 3.83 5.87
CA SER A 73 18.05 2.68 5.04
C SER A 73 17.37 1.54 5.82
N ASN A 74 17.85 1.24 7.04
CA ASN A 74 17.27 0.21 7.90
C ASN A 74 15.91 0.63 8.49
N ILE A 75 15.68 1.91 8.79
CA ILE A 75 14.34 2.41 9.13
C ILE A 75 13.40 2.20 7.95
N GLY A 76 13.83 2.53 6.74
CA GLY A 76 13.04 2.30 5.53
C GLY A 76 12.70 0.82 5.34
N LEU A 77 13.66 -0.09 5.55
CA LEU A 77 13.40 -1.53 5.51
C LEU A 77 12.37 -1.97 6.57
N LEU A 78 12.47 -1.44 7.79
CA LEU A 78 11.49 -1.71 8.85
C LEU A 78 10.10 -1.20 8.46
N MET A 79 10.01 -0.01 7.85
CA MET A 79 8.75 0.52 7.31
C MET A 79 8.19 -0.39 6.22
N VAL A 80 9.02 -0.89 5.30
CA VAL A 80 8.61 -1.85 4.25
C VAL A 80 8.00 -3.10 4.90
N ILE A 81 8.66 -3.68 5.90
CA ILE A 81 8.18 -4.89 6.59
C ILE A 81 6.87 -4.62 7.34
N ILE A 82 6.76 -3.51 8.07
CA ILE A 82 5.55 -3.15 8.81
C ILE A 82 4.39 -2.89 7.84
N GLY A 83 4.63 -2.13 6.76
CA GLY A 83 3.64 -1.84 5.74
C GLY A 83 3.14 -3.11 5.04
N GLU A 84 4.05 -4.05 4.74
CA GLU A 84 3.74 -5.39 4.27
C GLU A 84 2.81 -6.13 5.23
N ILE A 85 3.18 -6.25 6.50
CA ILE A 85 2.38 -6.98 7.50
C ILE A 85 0.98 -6.36 7.63
N ILE A 86 0.88 -5.03 7.75
CA ILE A 86 -0.41 -4.34 7.84
C ILE A 86 -1.26 -4.62 6.60
N ARG A 87 -0.68 -4.51 5.40
CA ARG A 87 -1.37 -4.76 4.13
C ARG A 87 -1.89 -6.19 4.07
N LYS A 88 -1.05 -7.18 4.38
CA LYS A 88 -1.40 -8.61 4.24
C LYS A 88 -2.40 -9.04 5.30
N LEU A 89 -2.26 -8.55 6.53
CA LEU A 89 -3.26 -8.76 7.57
C LEU A 89 -4.60 -8.12 7.21
N ALA A 90 -4.62 -6.93 6.58
CA ALA A 90 -5.86 -6.33 6.10
C ALA A 90 -6.55 -7.21 5.06
N VAL A 91 -5.80 -7.68 4.05
CA VAL A 91 -6.33 -8.59 3.01
C VAL A 91 -6.85 -9.88 3.62
N VAL A 92 -6.08 -10.52 4.51
CA VAL A 92 -6.49 -11.78 5.16
C VAL A 92 -7.70 -11.59 6.07
N THR A 93 -7.76 -10.48 6.83
CA THR A 93 -8.89 -10.18 7.73
C THR A 93 -10.18 -9.94 6.94
N ALA A 94 -10.10 -9.20 5.82
CA ALA A 94 -11.27 -8.93 5.00
C ALA A 94 -11.63 -10.09 4.06
N GLY A 95 -10.67 -10.96 3.72
CA GLY A 95 -10.88 -12.14 2.90
C GLY A 95 -11.57 -11.80 1.57
N ARG A 96 -12.76 -12.38 1.35
CA ARG A 96 -13.57 -12.14 0.15
C ARG A 96 -14.14 -10.73 0.04
N ALA A 97 -14.26 -10.00 1.16
CA ALA A 97 -14.69 -8.60 1.14
C ALA A 97 -13.58 -7.68 0.58
N PHE A 98 -12.31 -8.12 0.61
CA PHE A 98 -11.20 -7.32 0.10
C PHE A 98 -11.16 -7.36 -1.43
N THR A 99 -11.20 -6.19 -2.08
CA THR A 99 -11.03 -6.08 -3.53
C THR A 99 -10.08 -4.97 -3.91
N HIS A 100 -9.32 -5.18 -5.00
CA HIS A 100 -8.39 -4.17 -5.52
C HIS A 100 -9.11 -3.02 -6.24
N VAL A 101 -10.30 -3.29 -6.77
CA VAL A 101 -11.19 -2.31 -7.39
C VAL A 101 -12.32 -2.03 -6.40
N ILE A 102 -12.61 -0.75 -6.16
CA ILE A 102 -13.72 -0.35 -5.29
C ILE A 102 -15.01 -0.91 -5.87
N ARG A 103 -15.74 -1.66 -5.05
CA ARG A 103 -17.05 -2.18 -5.42
C ARG A 103 -18.07 -1.05 -5.42
N THR A 104 -18.78 -0.90 -6.53
CA THR A 104 -19.81 0.12 -6.73
C THR A 104 -21.23 -0.48 -6.76
N TYR A 105 -21.35 -1.79 -6.51
CA TYR A 105 -22.61 -2.51 -6.43
C TYR A 105 -22.60 -3.45 -5.22
N TYR A 106 -23.79 -3.68 -4.66
CA TYR A 106 -23.99 -4.59 -3.53
C TYR A 106 -23.95 -6.05 -4.01
N GLU A 107 -23.40 -6.92 -3.18
CA GLU A 107 -23.38 -8.38 -3.41
C GLU A 107 -23.78 -9.06 -2.10
N ASP A 108 -24.63 -10.08 -2.15
CA ASP A 108 -25.25 -10.69 -0.96
C ASP A 108 -24.25 -11.22 0.08
N GLN A 109 -23.01 -11.51 -0.34
CA GLN A 109 -21.92 -11.98 0.54
C GLN A 109 -21.00 -10.86 1.03
N HIS A 110 -21.27 -9.59 0.70
CA HIS A 110 -20.46 -8.46 1.13
C HIS A 110 -20.79 -8.11 2.58
N GLN A 111 -19.87 -8.41 3.50
CA GLN A 111 -20.00 -8.09 4.92
C GLN A 111 -19.14 -6.90 5.31
N LEU A 112 -19.63 -6.10 6.24
CA LEU A 112 -18.86 -5.02 6.84
C LEU A 112 -17.84 -5.58 7.85
N ILE A 113 -16.56 -5.39 7.57
CA ILE A 113 -15.46 -5.89 8.39
C ILE A 113 -15.00 -4.82 9.39
N THR A 114 -15.19 -5.09 10.69
CA THR A 114 -14.85 -4.15 11.78
C THR A 114 -13.93 -4.73 12.85
N HIS A 115 -13.43 -5.95 12.65
CA HIS A 115 -12.55 -6.66 13.58
C HIS A 115 -11.10 -6.74 13.07
N GLY A 116 -10.17 -7.27 13.88
CA GLY A 116 -8.75 -7.33 13.52
C GLY A 116 -8.16 -5.93 13.39
N LEU A 117 -7.42 -5.64 12.30
CA LEU A 117 -6.88 -4.29 12.05
C LEU A 117 -7.98 -3.25 11.80
N TYR A 118 -9.14 -3.67 11.31
CA TYR A 118 -10.28 -2.79 11.04
C TYR A 118 -10.84 -2.16 12.33
N ARG A 119 -10.61 -2.74 13.51
CA ARG A 119 -11.02 -2.11 14.78
C ARG A 119 -10.24 -0.82 15.09
N PHE A 120 -9.08 -0.62 14.46
CA PHE A 120 -8.18 0.49 14.73
C PHE A 120 -8.17 1.52 13.60
N MET A 121 -8.35 1.08 12.36
CA MET A 121 -8.42 1.97 11.20
C MET A 121 -9.34 1.40 10.13
N ARG A 122 -10.09 2.25 9.44
CA ARG A 122 -11.07 1.80 8.44
C ARG A 122 -10.43 1.25 7.17
N HIS A 123 -9.26 1.78 6.82
CA HIS A 123 -8.55 1.41 5.59
C HIS A 123 -7.12 0.90 5.87
N PRO A 124 -6.96 -0.22 6.58
CA PRO A 124 -5.63 -0.75 6.92
C PRO A 124 -4.86 -1.18 5.66
N GLY A 125 -5.55 -1.68 4.63
CA GLY A 125 -4.92 -2.02 3.35
C GLY A 125 -4.30 -0.81 2.64
N TYR A 126 -4.87 0.39 2.79
CA TYR A 126 -4.31 1.62 2.22
C TYR A 126 -3.18 2.18 3.07
N SER A 127 -3.35 2.15 4.39
CA SER A 127 -2.31 2.58 5.34
C SER A 127 -1.04 1.73 5.20
N GLY A 128 -1.19 0.40 5.12
CA GLY A 128 -0.08 -0.51 4.88
C GLY A 128 0.63 -0.26 3.54
N PHE A 129 -0.13 0.00 2.47
CA PHE A 129 0.47 0.33 1.17
C PHE A 129 1.22 1.67 1.17
N LEU A 130 0.67 2.70 1.82
CA LEU A 130 1.33 4.00 1.96
C LEU A 130 2.67 3.86 2.72
N ILE A 131 2.66 3.19 3.87
CA ILE A 131 3.86 2.94 4.68
C ILE A 131 4.89 2.13 3.89
N TRP A 132 4.44 1.08 3.20
CA TRP A 132 5.31 0.24 2.37
C TRP A 132 5.96 1.06 1.26
N ALA A 133 5.17 1.78 0.47
CA ALA A 133 5.65 2.50 -0.69
C ALA A 133 6.61 3.64 -0.30
N VAL A 134 6.30 4.42 0.73
CA VAL A 134 7.22 5.44 1.26
C VAL A 134 8.45 4.79 1.87
N GLY A 135 8.28 3.69 2.62
CA GLY A 135 9.36 2.91 3.21
C GLY A 135 10.38 2.43 2.19
N THR A 136 9.94 2.03 0.99
CA THR A 136 10.87 1.65 -0.09
C THR A 136 11.81 2.80 -0.49
N GLN A 137 11.32 4.04 -0.50
CA GLN A 137 12.10 5.20 -0.88
C GLN A 137 13.05 5.65 0.24
N VAL A 138 12.60 5.57 1.49
CA VAL A 138 13.46 5.77 2.67
C VAL A 138 14.56 4.70 2.72
N MET A 139 14.23 3.45 2.38
CA MET A 139 15.19 2.34 2.34
C MET A 139 16.29 2.57 1.29
N LEU A 140 15.91 3.10 0.12
CA LEU A 140 16.83 3.50 -0.94
C LEU A 140 17.60 4.80 -0.64
N CYS A 141 17.28 5.49 0.46
CA CYS A 141 17.78 6.83 0.79
C CYS A 141 17.55 7.83 -0.35
N ASN A 142 16.35 7.81 -0.95
CA ASN A 142 15.95 8.67 -2.07
C ASN A 142 15.10 9.85 -1.54
N PRO A 143 15.68 11.03 -1.28
CA PRO A 143 14.94 12.15 -0.69
C PRO A 143 13.81 12.66 -1.58
N LEU A 144 14.02 12.76 -2.90
CA LEU A 144 13.02 13.32 -3.82
C LEU A 144 11.85 12.35 -3.98
N SER A 145 12.14 11.06 -4.23
CA SER A 145 11.11 10.04 -4.34
C SER A 145 10.36 9.82 -3.03
N THR A 146 11.01 9.97 -1.86
CA THR A 146 10.32 9.87 -0.56
C THR A 146 9.21 10.92 -0.44
N VAL A 147 9.51 12.18 -0.77
CA VAL A 147 8.52 13.27 -0.75
C VAL A 147 7.45 13.04 -1.82
N ALA A 148 7.87 12.71 -3.06
CA ALA A 148 6.95 12.51 -4.16
C ALA A 148 5.95 11.37 -3.89
N PHE A 149 6.42 10.20 -3.43
CA PHE A 149 5.58 9.06 -3.11
C PHE A 149 4.60 9.39 -1.98
N THR A 150 5.07 10.08 -0.94
CA THR A 150 4.22 10.50 0.18
C THR A 150 3.08 11.38 -0.31
N LEU A 151 3.37 12.45 -1.05
CA LEU A 151 2.36 13.40 -1.51
C LEU A 151 1.39 12.80 -2.54
N VAL A 152 1.92 12.05 -3.51
CA VAL A 152 1.12 11.44 -4.57
C VAL A 152 0.17 10.39 -4.00
N LEU A 153 0.66 9.50 -3.14
CA LEU A 153 -0.17 8.46 -2.53
C LEU A 153 -1.16 9.03 -1.53
N TRP A 154 -0.75 10.01 -0.72
CA TRP A 154 -1.67 10.70 0.18
C TRP A 154 -2.82 11.34 -0.60
N ARG A 155 -2.52 12.06 -1.69
CA ARG A 155 -3.54 12.68 -2.55
C ARG A 155 -4.41 11.68 -3.30
N PHE A 156 -3.84 10.53 -3.68
CA PHE A 156 -4.61 9.43 -4.25
C PHE A 156 -5.63 8.91 -3.24
N PHE A 157 -5.19 8.63 -2.01
CA PHE A 157 -6.07 8.11 -0.96
C PHE A 157 -7.07 9.13 -0.44
N SER A 158 -6.72 10.43 -0.42
CA SER A 158 -7.65 11.50 -0.02
C SER A 158 -8.87 11.60 -0.93
N LYS A 159 -8.76 11.12 -2.17
CA LYS A 159 -9.88 11.01 -3.11
C LYS A 159 -10.52 9.63 -3.08
N ARG A 160 -9.69 8.58 -3.00
CA ARG A 160 -10.14 7.19 -3.07
C ARG A 160 -10.97 6.77 -1.86
N ILE A 161 -10.55 7.15 -0.65
CA ILE A 161 -11.24 6.78 0.59
C ILE A 161 -12.67 7.32 0.58
N PRO A 162 -12.94 8.64 0.43
CA PRO A 162 -14.32 9.13 0.43
C PRO A 162 -15.20 8.51 -0.65
N TYR A 163 -14.63 8.19 -1.82
CA TYR A 163 -15.35 7.52 -2.89
C TYR A 163 -15.74 6.08 -2.52
N GLU A 164 -14.86 5.33 -1.86
CA GLU A 164 -15.18 4.00 -1.34
C GLU A 164 -16.20 4.07 -0.20
N GLU A 165 -16.03 4.99 0.74
CA GLU A 165 -16.93 5.16 1.87
C GLU A 165 -18.33 5.58 1.45
N PHE A 166 -18.47 6.31 0.34
CA PHE A 166 -19.78 6.58 -0.26
C PHE A 166 -20.54 5.28 -0.56
N PHE A 167 -19.90 4.30 -1.19
CA PHE A 167 -20.54 3.02 -1.48
C PHE A 167 -20.70 2.15 -0.23
N LEU A 168 -19.73 2.14 0.69
CA LEU A 168 -19.88 1.41 1.95
C LEU A 168 -21.09 1.91 2.76
N LYS A 169 -21.36 3.23 2.76
CA LYS A 169 -22.58 3.80 3.34
C LYS A 169 -23.84 3.36 2.60
N GLN A 170 -23.80 3.29 1.27
CA GLN A 170 -24.94 2.77 0.50
C GLN A 170 -25.22 1.30 0.79
N PHE A 171 -24.18 0.49 1.06
CA PHE A 171 -24.30 -0.94 1.31
C PHE A 171 -24.74 -1.27 2.74
N PHE A 172 -24.22 -0.54 3.73
CA PHE A 172 -24.36 -0.91 5.15
C PHE A 172 -25.10 0.14 6.00
N GLY A 173 -25.44 1.30 5.43
CA GLY A 173 -26.23 2.33 6.10
C GLY A 173 -25.64 2.76 7.45
N SER A 174 -26.49 2.73 8.48
CA SER A 174 -26.15 3.17 9.83
C SER A 174 -25.01 2.38 10.46
N GLU A 175 -24.85 1.10 10.13
CA GLU A 175 -23.75 0.28 10.67
C GLU A 175 -22.38 0.85 10.27
N TYR A 176 -22.25 1.32 9.02
CA TYR A 176 -21.03 1.96 8.57
C TYR A 176 -20.81 3.32 9.21
N ASP A 177 -21.87 4.12 9.35
CA ASP A 177 -21.76 5.44 9.97
C ASP A 177 -21.34 5.34 11.45
N GLU A 178 -21.91 4.41 12.22
CA GLU A 178 -21.53 4.14 13.60
C GLU A 178 -20.08 3.63 13.73
N TYR A 179 -19.63 2.83 12.78
CA TYR A 179 -18.23 2.41 12.69
C TYR A 179 -17.31 3.58 12.34
N ALA A 180 -17.70 4.42 11.38
CA ALA A 180 -16.91 5.56 10.91
C ALA A 180 -16.74 6.67 11.95
N GLN A 181 -17.70 6.82 12.85
CA GLN A 181 -17.60 7.73 13.99
C GLN A 181 -16.57 7.29 15.04
N ARG A 182 -16.34 5.99 15.19
CA ARG A 182 -15.47 5.43 16.25
C ARG A 182 -14.05 5.16 15.79
N VAL A 183 -13.86 4.89 14.49
CA VAL A 183 -12.59 4.42 13.94
C VAL A 183 -12.12 5.38 12.87
N HIS A 184 -10.85 5.81 12.93
CA HIS A 184 -10.27 6.75 11.95
C HIS A 184 -9.95 6.07 10.61
N SER A 185 -9.77 6.83 9.54
CA SER A 185 -9.43 6.27 8.21
C SER A 185 -8.15 5.41 8.22
N GLY A 186 -7.14 5.82 9.01
CA GLY A 186 -5.81 5.22 9.07
C GLY A 186 -4.74 6.01 8.33
N ILE A 187 -5.14 7.01 7.53
CA ILE A 187 -4.23 7.90 6.83
C ILE A 187 -4.36 9.31 7.44
N PRO A 188 -3.25 9.96 7.85
CA PRO A 188 -3.30 11.28 8.46
C PRO A 188 -4.08 12.29 7.61
N PHE A 189 -4.87 13.13 8.26
CA PHE A 189 -5.65 14.22 7.63
C PHE A 189 -6.73 13.77 6.63
N ILE A 190 -7.06 12.48 6.57
CA ILE A 190 -8.23 11.97 5.85
C ILE A 190 -9.24 11.51 6.89
N LYS A 191 -10.44 12.11 6.88
CA LYS A 191 -11.50 11.76 7.81
C LYS A 191 -11.95 10.32 7.64
#